data_AF-A0A4U8T3I3-F1
#
_entry.id   AF-A0A4U8T3I3-F1
#
_cell.length_a   1.000
_cell.length_b   1.000
_cell.length_c   1.000
_cell.angle_alpha   90.00
_cell.angle_beta   90.00
_cell.angle_gamma   90.00
#
_symmetry.space_group_name_H-M   'P 1'
#
loop_
_entity.id
_entity.type
_entity.pdbx_description
1 polymer ?
#
loop_
_entity_poly.entity_id
_entity_poly.type
_entity_poly.pdbx_seq_one_letter_code
_entity_poly.pdbx_strand_id
1 'polypeptide(L)'
;MAKVFHILHRIKPKLVLIGGGGHARACIDVIEQENRFKIYGIVDSFALQNGISEVLGYPILGGDELLESLYTQVKIAFIALGQIKTPAHRMRIYQNLKAIGYNLPTIISPLAYIAKGVNLKEGSIIMHHALVNANAKIGTACIINSKALVEHDCVVEDFCHLSTASVINGNCHIGEGSFLGSNMILAHNTAVAPNSVLYNNPLEASQNISRISPSLANKSNSQGSLQESATHYSNKNLSLQIDKKLTGGGDRVKYLYPCNSGFSFFRFQAKSFYPFSKHITSSYPVKIAI
;
A
#
# COMPACT_ATOMS: atom_id res chain seq x y z
N MET A 1 -40.68 -29.43 4.98
CA MET A 1 -39.75 -29.86 6.05
C MET A 1 -38.62 -28.85 6.16
N ALA A 2 -38.64 -28.05 7.21
CA ALA A 2 -37.65 -27.01 7.48
C ALA A 2 -36.29 -27.65 7.79
N LYS A 3 -35.24 -27.30 7.05
CA LYS A 3 -33.86 -27.63 7.41
C LYS A 3 -33.46 -26.72 8.57
N VAL A 4 -33.51 -27.27 9.78
CA VAL A 4 -32.91 -26.70 10.97
C VAL A 4 -31.41 -26.57 10.72
N PHE A 5 -30.96 -25.37 10.35
CA PHE A 5 -29.54 -25.02 10.35
C PHE A 5 -29.11 -24.92 11.82
N HIS A 6 -28.50 -25.98 12.33
CA HIS A 6 -27.74 -25.93 13.56
C HIS A 6 -26.59 -24.94 13.34
N ILE A 7 -26.72 -23.72 13.87
CA ILE A 7 -25.60 -22.78 14.00
C ILE A 7 -24.71 -23.34 15.11
N LEU A 8 -23.81 -24.25 14.74
CA LEU A 8 -22.64 -24.53 15.56
C LEU A 8 -21.79 -23.26 15.49
N HIS A 9 -21.91 -22.39 16.49
CA HIS A 9 -20.95 -21.32 16.73
C HIS A 9 -19.58 -21.95 16.96
N ARG A 10 -18.84 -22.20 15.88
CA ARG A 10 -17.44 -22.61 15.97
C ARG A 10 -16.70 -21.52 16.72
N ILE A 11 -16.06 -21.90 17.82
CA ILE A 11 -15.20 -21.00 18.60
C ILE A 11 -14.10 -20.52 17.65
N LYS A 12 -14.14 -19.23 17.30
CA LYS A 12 -13.12 -18.63 16.44
C LYS A 12 -11.81 -18.51 17.22
N PRO A 13 -10.67 -18.91 16.63
CA PRO A 13 -9.38 -18.67 17.25
C PRO A 13 -9.17 -17.17 17.46
N LYS A 14 -8.59 -16.83 18.62
CA LYS A 14 -8.24 -15.46 18.99
C LYS A 14 -7.00 -15.00 18.21
N LEU A 15 -6.97 -13.74 17.84
CA LEU A 15 -5.86 -13.10 17.14
C LEU A 15 -5.54 -11.76 17.82
N VAL A 16 -4.27 -11.50 18.12
CA VAL A 16 -3.81 -10.18 18.58
C VAL A 16 -3.35 -9.34 17.38
N LEU A 17 -3.79 -8.08 17.33
CA LEU A 17 -3.44 -7.17 16.24
C LEU A 17 -2.31 -6.24 16.68
N ILE A 18 -1.24 -6.12 15.88
CA ILE A 18 -0.09 -5.28 16.21
C ILE A 18 -0.15 -3.98 15.40
N GLY A 19 -0.29 -2.86 16.08
CA GLY A 19 -0.55 -1.53 15.53
C GLY A 19 -2.04 -1.18 15.50
N GLY A 20 -2.38 0.00 16.02
CA GLY A 20 -3.71 0.61 16.09
C GLY A 20 -3.87 1.86 15.20
N GLY A 21 -2.99 2.03 14.22
CA GLY A 21 -2.98 3.18 13.31
C GLY A 21 -4.05 3.16 12.21
N GLY A 22 -3.88 4.00 11.20
CA GLY A 22 -4.82 4.12 10.07
C GLY A 22 -4.98 2.84 9.25
N HIS A 23 -3.89 2.11 9.02
CA HIS A 23 -3.94 0.83 8.33
C HIS A 23 -4.70 -0.24 9.13
N ALA A 24 -4.56 -0.23 10.46
CA ALA A 24 -5.22 -1.19 11.34
C ALA A 24 -6.74 -1.16 11.25
N ARG A 25 -7.33 0.03 11.09
CA ARG A 25 -8.78 0.17 10.85
C ARG A 25 -9.25 -0.61 9.62
N ALA A 26 -8.46 -0.59 8.54
CA ALA A 26 -8.78 -1.35 7.33
C ALA A 26 -8.53 -2.85 7.53
N CYS A 27 -7.48 -3.23 8.28
CA CYS A 27 -7.24 -4.64 8.61
C CYS A 27 -8.36 -5.24 9.47
N ILE A 28 -8.90 -4.46 10.44
CA ILE A 28 -10.01 -4.89 11.30
C ILE A 28 -11.22 -5.27 10.44
N ASP A 29 -11.63 -4.40 9.50
CA ASP A 29 -12.76 -4.67 8.60
C ASP A 29 -12.55 -5.96 7.79
N VAL A 30 -11.35 -6.16 7.22
CA VAL A 30 -11.03 -7.39 6.49
C VAL A 30 -11.09 -8.62 7.39
N ILE A 31 -10.52 -8.57 8.59
CA ILE A 31 -10.49 -9.70 9.54
C ILE A 31 -11.90 -10.06 10.01
N GLU A 32 -12.74 -9.05 10.26
CA GLU A 32 -14.13 -9.25 10.65
C GLU A 32 -14.94 -9.89 9.51
N GLN A 33 -14.80 -9.38 8.29
CA GLN A 33 -15.51 -9.90 7.12
C GLN A 33 -15.02 -11.29 6.68
N GLU A 34 -13.71 -11.57 6.79
CA GLU A 34 -13.17 -12.93 6.61
C GLU A 34 -13.80 -13.90 7.62
N ASN A 35 -14.24 -13.39 8.77
CA ASN A 35 -15.04 -14.11 9.77
C ASN A 35 -14.34 -15.37 10.34
N ARG A 36 -13.02 -15.49 10.14
CA ARG A 36 -12.20 -16.64 10.55
C ARG A 36 -11.58 -16.48 11.93
N PHE A 37 -11.28 -15.25 12.34
CA PHE A 37 -10.66 -14.95 13.64
C PHE A 37 -11.56 -14.07 14.50
N LYS A 38 -11.33 -14.09 15.81
CA LYS A 38 -11.82 -13.07 16.74
C LYS A 38 -10.64 -12.22 17.19
N ILE A 39 -10.70 -10.92 16.92
CA ILE A 39 -9.65 -10.00 17.41
C ILE A 39 -9.75 -9.96 18.93
N TYR A 40 -8.65 -10.26 19.61
CA TYR A 40 -8.54 -10.29 21.06
C TYR A 40 -8.36 -8.88 21.64
N GLY A 41 -7.57 -8.08 20.93
CA GLY A 41 -7.21 -6.71 21.27
C GLY A 41 -6.02 -6.28 20.43
N ILE A 42 -5.58 -5.05 20.64
CA ILE A 42 -4.56 -4.39 19.84
C ILE A 42 -3.36 -4.05 20.72
N VAL A 43 -2.15 -4.24 20.21
CA VAL A 43 -0.92 -3.81 20.85
C VAL A 43 -0.37 -2.61 20.08
N ASP A 44 -0.27 -1.46 20.75
CA ASP A 44 0.26 -0.21 20.17
C ASP A 44 0.66 0.77 21.27
N SER A 45 1.96 0.86 21.58
CA SER A 45 2.49 1.81 22.57
C SER A 45 2.23 3.27 22.20
N PHE A 46 2.22 3.60 20.89
CA PHE A 46 2.00 4.96 20.43
C PHE A 46 0.54 5.38 20.62
N ALA A 47 -0.41 4.48 20.38
CA ALA A 47 -1.83 4.73 20.64
C ALA A 47 -2.07 5.10 22.12
N LEU A 48 -1.49 4.33 23.05
CA LEU A 48 -1.59 4.61 24.50
C LEU A 48 -0.99 5.95 24.89
N GLN A 49 0.19 6.28 24.36
CA GLN A 49 0.84 7.57 24.60
C GLN A 49 0.00 8.77 24.13
N ASN A 50 -0.87 8.56 23.13
CA ASN A 50 -1.80 9.56 22.62
C ASN A 50 -3.20 9.48 23.26
N GLY A 51 -3.36 8.71 24.34
CA GLY A 51 -4.63 8.59 25.07
C GLY A 51 -5.71 7.77 24.34
N ILE A 52 -5.34 6.97 23.34
CA ILE A 52 -6.27 6.09 22.63
C ILE A 52 -6.38 4.78 23.40
N SER A 53 -7.57 4.47 23.91
CA SER A 53 -7.87 3.25 24.67
C SER A 53 -8.48 2.12 23.82
N GLU A 54 -9.05 2.44 22.65
CA GLU A 54 -9.63 1.47 21.73
C GLU A 54 -9.60 1.95 20.28
N VAL A 55 -9.71 1.01 19.33
CA VAL A 55 -9.86 1.28 17.89
C VAL A 55 -10.98 0.40 17.35
N LEU A 56 -12.04 1.03 16.83
CA LEU A 56 -13.22 0.35 16.29
C LEU A 56 -13.83 -0.69 17.27
N GLY A 57 -13.89 -0.35 18.57
CA GLY A 57 -14.43 -1.22 19.61
C GLY A 57 -13.48 -2.31 20.12
N TYR A 58 -12.23 -2.36 19.64
CA TYR A 58 -11.21 -3.27 20.16
C TYR A 58 -10.25 -2.54 21.11
N PRO A 59 -10.01 -3.06 22.32
CA PRO A 59 -9.17 -2.39 23.31
C PRO A 59 -7.70 -2.39 22.88
N ILE A 60 -7.00 -1.29 23.19
CA ILE A 60 -5.54 -1.28 23.20
C ILE A 60 -5.07 -1.93 24.51
N LEU A 61 -4.39 -3.07 24.40
CA LEU A 61 -3.98 -3.91 25.53
C LEU A 61 -2.71 -3.39 26.23
N GLY A 62 -1.84 -2.72 25.49
CA GLY A 62 -0.48 -2.37 25.92
C GLY A 62 0.44 -2.07 24.74
N GLY A 63 1.73 -2.00 25.02
CA GLY A 63 2.79 -1.95 24.03
C GLY A 63 3.44 -3.30 23.73
N ASP A 64 4.50 -3.26 22.92
CA ASP A 64 5.24 -4.45 22.47
C ASP A 64 5.80 -5.28 23.64
N GLU A 65 6.00 -4.67 24.82
CA GLU A 65 6.42 -5.34 26.05
C GLU A 65 5.46 -6.44 26.52
N LEU A 66 4.19 -6.42 26.09
CA LEU A 66 3.20 -7.44 26.45
C LEU A 66 3.21 -8.66 25.53
N LEU A 67 3.96 -8.66 24.42
CA LEU A 67 3.86 -9.72 23.41
C LEU A 67 4.22 -11.11 23.96
N GLU A 68 5.22 -11.22 24.83
CA GLU A 68 5.58 -12.51 25.44
C GLU A 68 4.51 -13.03 26.40
N SER A 69 3.97 -12.16 27.25
CA SER A 69 2.93 -12.56 28.22
C SER A 69 1.60 -12.87 27.52
N LEU A 70 1.24 -12.10 26.49
CA LEU A 70 0.05 -12.34 25.66
C LEU A 70 0.13 -13.67 24.90
N TYR A 71 1.33 -14.15 24.57
CA TYR A 71 1.50 -15.40 23.85
C TYR A 71 0.99 -16.60 24.67
N THR A 72 0.94 -16.50 26.00
CA THR A 72 0.35 -17.54 26.86
C THR A 72 -1.17 -17.70 26.65
N GLN A 73 -1.84 -16.66 26.16
CA GLN A 73 -3.30 -16.60 25.98
C GLN A 73 -3.72 -16.65 24.50
N VAL A 74 -2.90 -16.10 23.60
CA VAL A 74 -3.21 -15.96 22.17
C VAL A 74 -1.98 -16.35 21.37
N LYS A 75 -2.09 -17.38 20.53
CA LYS A 75 -0.98 -17.90 19.72
C LYS A 75 -0.87 -17.30 18.32
N ILE A 76 -1.86 -16.47 17.95
CA ILE A 76 -1.99 -15.90 16.61
C ILE A 76 -1.84 -14.39 16.69
N ALA A 77 -0.95 -13.82 15.89
CA ALA A 77 -0.77 -12.38 15.77
C ALA A 77 -0.88 -11.93 14.32
N PHE A 78 -1.26 -10.69 14.09
CA PHE A 78 -1.22 -10.08 12.77
C PHE A 78 -0.66 -8.67 12.82
N ILE A 79 0.25 -8.35 11.89
CA ILE A 79 0.91 -7.05 11.81
C ILE A 79 0.02 -6.10 11.01
N ALA A 80 -0.66 -5.19 11.70
CA ALA A 80 -1.53 -4.17 11.10
C ALA A 80 -0.83 -2.80 10.96
N LEU A 81 0.51 -2.83 10.97
CA LEU A 81 1.35 -1.70 10.63
C LEU A 81 1.46 -1.58 9.11
N GLY A 82 1.00 -0.45 8.57
CA GLY A 82 1.24 -0.09 7.18
C GLY A 82 2.71 0.25 6.93
N GLN A 83 3.05 0.51 5.68
CA GLN A 83 4.38 0.93 5.28
C GLN A 83 4.31 2.24 4.52
N ILE A 84 5.20 3.17 4.86
CA ILE A 84 5.45 4.37 4.07
C ILE A 84 6.97 4.48 3.96
N LYS A 85 7.50 4.44 2.73
CA LYS A 85 8.93 4.46 2.39
C LYS A 85 9.73 3.23 2.84
N THR A 86 9.63 2.79 4.09
CA THR A 86 10.49 1.72 4.64
C THR A 86 9.69 0.57 5.29
N PRO A 87 10.06 -0.70 5.04
CA PRO A 87 9.48 -1.88 5.70
C PRO A 87 10.04 -2.14 7.10
N ALA A 88 11.08 -1.42 7.53
CA ALA A 88 11.92 -1.77 8.68
C ALA A 88 11.13 -2.03 9.98
N HIS A 89 10.10 -1.22 10.24
CA HIS A 89 9.28 -1.41 11.45
C HIS A 89 8.50 -2.73 11.41
N ARG A 90 7.92 -3.07 10.26
CA ARG A 90 7.16 -4.30 10.05
C ARG A 90 8.06 -5.52 10.13
N MET A 91 9.26 -5.45 9.54
CA MET A 91 10.28 -6.51 9.63
C MET A 91 10.71 -6.75 11.08
N ARG A 92 11.00 -5.69 11.85
CA ARG A 92 11.38 -5.82 13.27
C ARG A 92 10.31 -6.53 14.09
N ILE A 93 9.05 -6.10 13.95
CA ILE A 93 7.93 -6.71 14.66
C ILE A 93 7.72 -8.15 14.21
N TYR A 94 7.82 -8.43 12.92
CA TYR A 94 7.72 -9.78 12.38
C TYR A 94 8.76 -10.71 13.04
N GLN A 95 10.03 -10.32 13.05
CA GLN A 95 11.08 -11.13 13.66
C GLN A 95 10.84 -11.34 15.16
N ASN A 96 10.40 -10.31 15.89
CA ASN A 96 10.06 -10.44 17.31
C ASN A 96 8.92 -11.46 17.53
N LEU A 97 7.82 -11.34 16.78
CA LEU A 97 6.69 -12.27 16.88
C LEU A 97 7.10 -13.71 16.56
N LYS A 98 7.92 -13.92 15.51
CA LYS A 98 8.43 -15.24 15.15
C LYS A 98 9.36 -15.81 16.23
N ALA A 99 10.21 -15.00 16.83
CA ALA A 99 11.09 -15.41 17.92
C ALA A 99 10.30 -15.88 19.16
N ILE A 100 9.17 -15.23 19.46
CA ILE A 100 8.25 -15.62 20.55
C ILE A 100 7.47 -16.91 20.20
N GLY A 101 7.28 -17.19 18.90
CA GLY A 101 6.58 -18.38 18.41
C GLY A 101 5.14 -18.12 17.94
N TYR A 102 4.74 -16.86 17.73
CA TYR A 102 3.44 -16.54 17.16
C TYR A 102 3.26 -17.14 15.76
N ASN A 103 2.04 -17.58 15.49
CA ASN A 103 1.57 -17.87 14.14
C ASN A 103 1.04 -16.59 13.48
N LEU A 104 1.50 -16.27 12.28
CA LEU A 104 1.06 -15.10 11.52
C LEU A 104 0.30 -15.56 10.27
N PRO A 105 -1.03 -15.73 10.34
CA PRO A 105 -1.79 -16.24 9.21
C PRO A 105 -1.81 -15.22 8.07
N THR A 106 -2.05 -15.74 6.86
CA THR A 106 -2.47 -14.89 5.73
C THR A 106 -3.88 -14.39 6.00
N ILE A 107 -4.16 -13.10 5.84
CA ILE A 107 -5.52 -12.55 5.93
C ILE A 107 -6.02 -12.25 4.52
N ILE A 108 -7.18 -12.81 4.13
CA ILE A 108 -7.71 -12.62 2.79
C ILE A 108 -9.13 -12.09 2.89
N SER A 109 -9.36 -10.92 2.31
CA SER A 109 -10.71 -10.38 2.17
C SER A 109 -11.61 -11.33 1.38
N PRO A 110 -12.85 -11.59 1.83
CA PRO A 110 -13.82 -12.34 1.03
C PRO A 110 -14.25 -11.59 -0.24
N LEU A 111 -13.89 -10.30 -0.38
CA LEU A 111 -14.14 -9.48 -1.56
C LEU A 111 -12.92 -9.42 -2.51
N ALA A 112 -11.83 -10.09 -2.19
CA ALA A 112 -10.68 -10.23 -3.09
C ALA A 112 -10.88 -11.38 -4.07
N TYR A 113 -10.23 -11.30 -5.23
CA TYR A 113 -10.13 -12.40 -6.16
C TYR A 113 -8.73 -13.02 -6.09
N ILE A 114 -8.67 -14.31 -5.78
CA ILE A 114 -7.43 -15.10 -5.78
C ILE A 114 -7.56 -16.19 -6.83
N ALA A 115 -6.76 -16.11 -7.89
CA ALA A 115 -6.76 -17.09 -8.96
C ALA A 115 -6.11 -18.42 -8.54
N LYS A 116 -6.31 -19.44 -9.38
CA LYS A 116 -5.65 -20.74 -9.25
C LYS A 116 -4.13 -20.58 -9.33
N GLY A 117 -3.42 -21.36 -8.50
CA GLY A 117 -1.96 -21.43 -8.54
C GLY A 117 -1.24 -20.30 -7.79
N VAL A 118 -1.98 -19.35 -7.20
CA VAL A 118 -1.41 -18.30 -6.35
C VAL A 118 -0.76 -18.93 -5.12
N ASN A 119 0.46 -18.49 -4.80
CA ASN A 119 1.16 -18.83 -3.57
C ASN A 119 1.22 -17.60 -2.67
N LEU A 120 0.63 -17.68 -1.48
CA LEU A 120 0.62 -16.59 -0.50
C LEU A 120 1.34 -17.04 0.77
N LYS A 121 2.38 -16.31 1.17
CA LYS A 121 3.16 -16.59 2.38
C LYS A 121 2.58 -15.90 3.61
N GLU A 122 2.99 -16.39 4.77
CA GLU A 122 2.50 -16.01 6.09
C GLU A 122 2.60 -14.49 6.37
N GLY A 123 1.73 -13.98 7.24
CA GLY A 123 1.68 -12.58 7.63
C GLY A 123 1.18 -11.60 6.57
N SER A 124 0.94 -12.07 5.33
CA SER A 124 0.45 -11.23 4.23
C SER A 124 -1.05 -10.98 4.32
N ILE A 125 -1.47 -9.80 3.83
CA ILE A 125 -2.88 -9.43 3.72
C ILE A 125 -3.26 -9.04 2.30
N ILE A 126 -4.41 -9.56 1.87
CA ILE A 126 -5.09 -9.20 0.63
C ILE A 126 -6.36 -8.43 0.99
N MET A 127 -6.37 -7.14 0.69
CA MET A 127 -7.45 -6.22 1.05
C MET A 127 -8.66 -6.33 0.11
N HIS A 128 -9.76 -5.64 0.46
CA HIS A 128 -10.99 -5.64 -0.33
C HIS A 128 -10.76 -5.28 -1.80
N HIS A 129 -11.36 -6.05 -2.70
CA HIS A 129 -11.31 -5.88 -4.15
C HIS A 129 -9.92 -5.96 -4.77
N ALA A 130 -8.90 -6.43 -4.05
CA ALA A 130 -7.63 -6.77 -4.68
C ALA A 130 -7.80 -8.00 -5.58
N LEU A 131 -7.07 -8.03 -6.69
CA LEU A 131 -7.05 -9.14 -7.65
C LEU A 131 -5.64 -9.70 -7.73
N VAL A 132 -5.48 -10.99 -7.46
CA VAL A 132 -4.21 -11.71 -7.58
C VAL A 132 -4.41 -12.85 -8.58
N ASN A 133 -3.86 -12.69 -9.78
CA ASN A 133 -4.09 -13.56 -10.93
C ASN A 133 -3.15 -14.77 -10.97
N ALA A 134 -3.36 -15.63 -11.98
CA ALA A 134 -2.85 -16.99 -12.02
C ALA A 134 -1.34 -17.08 -11.79
N ASN A 135 -0.92 -18.07 -10.98
CA ASN A 135 0.50 -18.35 -10.67
C ASN A 135 1.30 -17.22 -10.02
N ALA A 136 0.67 -16.11 -9.60
CA ALA A 136 1.37 -15.06 -8.88
C ALA A 136 1.90 -15.59 -7.52
N LYS A 137 3.08 -15.13 -7.12
CA LYS A 137 3.73 -15.47 -5.86
C LYS A 137 3.80 -14.22 -5.00
N ILE A 138 3.25 -14.30 -3.80
CA ILE A 138 3.23 -13.21 -2.83
C ILE A 138 4.01 -13.67 -1.59
N GLY A 139 5.09 -12.96 -1.30
CA GLY A 139 6.01 -13.19 -0.21
C GLY A 139 5.41 -12.93 1.16
N THR A 140 6.24 -13.10 2.17
CA THR A 140 5.93 -13.00 3.60
C THR A 140 5.56 -11.57 3.96
N ALA A 141 4.56 -11.39 4.81
CA ALA A 141 4.16 -10.07 5.33
C ALA A 141 4.05 -9.00 4.23
N CYS A 142 3.42 -9.32 3.10
CA CYS A 142 3.09 -8.37 2.06
C CYS A 142 1.74 -7.70 2.34
N ILE A 143 1.58 -6.46 1.87
CA ILE A 143 0.29 -5.77 1.84
C ILE A 143 -0.11 -5.61 0.38
N ILE A 144 -1.12 -6.36 -0.05
CA ILE A 144 -1.80 -6.16 -1.34
C ILE A 144 -3.05 -5.35 -1.05
N ASN A 145 -2.94 -4.03 -1.20
CA ASN A 145 -3.92 -3.08 -0.68
C ASN A 145 -5.20 -3.03 -1.53
N SER A 146 -6.20 -2.28 -1.05
CA SER A 146 -7.53 -2.26 -1.67
C SER A 146 -7.46 -1.93 -3.15
N LYS A 147 -8.16 -2.72 -3.97
CA LYS A 147 -8.17 -2.60 -5.45
C LYS A 147 -6.80 -2.76 -6.13
N ALA A 148 -5.75 -3.20 -5.44
CA ALA A 148 -4.50 -3.51 -6.11
C ALA A 148 -4.67 -4.73 -7.03
N LEU A 149 -4.04 -4.67 -8.21
CA LEU A 149 -4.01 -5.74 -9.21
C LEU A 149 -2.60 -6.31 -9.30
N VAL A 150 -2.47 -7.62 -9.14
CA VAL A 150 -1.28 -8.40 -9.43
C VAL A 150 -1.61 -9.40 -10.52
N GLU A 151 -1.12 -9.14 -11.73
CA GLU A 151 -1.36 -10.01 -12.89
C GLU A 151 -0.62 -11.34 -12.80
N HIS A 152 -0.93 -12.21 -13.76
CA HIS A 152 -0.37 -13.55 -13.84
C HIS A 152 1.17 -13.58 -13.80
N ASP A 153 1.71 -14.66 -13.21
CA ASP A 153 3.15 -14.96 -13.13
C ASP A 153 4.01 -13.88 -12.46
N CYS A 154 3.41 -12.92 -11.76
CA CYS A 154 4.15 -11.93 -10.99
C CYS A 154 4.79 -12.55 -9.74
N VAL A 155 5.93 -12.00 -9.34
CA VAL A 155 6.58 -12.30 -8.06
C VAL A 155 6.64 -11.02 -7.23
N VAL A 156 5.97 -11.01 -6.09
CA VAL A 156 6.05 -9.98 -5.06
C VAL A 156 6.83 -10.58 -3.91
N GLU A 157 8.06 -10.11 -3.68
CA GLU A 157 8.92 -10.61 -2.60
C GLU A 157 8.45 -10.13 -1.22
N ASP A 158 9.08 -10.64 -0.17
CA ASP A 158 8.73 -10.39 1.22
C ASP A 158 8.64 -8.88 1.57
N PHE A 159 7.75 -8.56 2.50
CA PHE A 159 7.56 -7.22 3.07
C PHE A 159 7.17 -6.12 2.08
N CYS A 160 6.78 -6.45 0.85
CA CYS A 160 6.31 -5.45 -0.10
C CYS A 160 4.97 -4.83 0.31
N HIS A 161 4.74 -3.58 -0.10
CA HIS A 161 3.46 -2.90 0.02
C HIS A 161 3.05 -2.36 -1.35
N LEU A 162 2.07 -3.03 -1.95
CA LEU A 162 1.38 -2.57 -3.15
C LEU A 162 0.18 -1.74 -2.72
N SER A 163 0.27 -0.41 -2.82
CA SER A 163 -0.74 0.51 -2.30
C SER A 163 -2.03 0.48 -3.12
N THR A 164 -3.02 1.24 -2.64
CA THR A 164 -4.38 1.27 -3.19
C THR A 164 -4.38 1.47 -4.70
N ALA A 165 -5.11 0.61 -5.41
CA ALA A 165 -5.25 0.66 -6.87
C ALA A 165 -3.93 0.63 -7.65
N SER A 166 -2.83 0.13 -7.07
CA SER A 166 -1.63 -0.16 -7.84
C SER A 166 -1.87 -1.32 -8.81
N VAL A 167 -1.31 -1.24 -10.01
CA VAL A 167 -1.49 -2.20 -11.10
C VAL A 167 -0.15 -2.77 -11.50
N ILE A 168 0.03 -4.06 -11.26
CA ILE A 168 1.22 -4.82 -11.63
C ILE A 168 0.82 -5.73 -12.79
N ASN A 169 1.29 -5.42 -14.01
CA ASN A 169 1.03 -6.24 -15.19
C ASN A 169 1.84 -7.54 -15.18
N GLY A 170 1.51 -8.47 -16.09
CA GLY A 170 2.02 -9.84 -16.07
C GLY A 170 3.55 -9.95 -16.03
N ASN A 171 4.01 -11.02 -15.38
CA ASN A 171 5.42 -11.40 -15.28
C ASN A 171 6.34 -10.29 -14.72
N CYS A 172 5.83 -9.49 -13.78
CA CYS A 172 6.66 -8.53 -13.05
C CYS A 172 7.35 -9.16 -11.83
N HIS A 173 8.48 -8.59 -11.43
CA HIS A 173 9.19 -8.96 -10.20
C HIS A 173 9.37 -7.73 -9.31
N ILE A 174 8.91 -7.81 -8.07
CA ILE A 174 8.94 -6.71 -7.10
C ILE A 174 9.82 -7.16 -5.94
N GLY A 175 11.02 -6.57 -5.85
CA GLY A 175 12.03 -6.92 -4.86
C GLY A 175 11.61 -6.59 -3.42
N GLU A 176 12.19 -7.33 -2.48
CA GLU A 176 11.84 -7.32 -1.06
C GLU A 176 11.72 -5.90 -0.49
N GLY A 177 10.71 -5.68 0.35
CA GLY A 177 10.55 -4.44 1.10
C GLY A 177 10.14 -3.23 0.27
N SER A 178 9.84 -3.41 -1.02
CA SER A 178 9.47 -2.31 -1.90
C SER A 178 8.09 -1.73 -1.58
N PHE A 179 7.95 -0.42 -1.76
CA PHE A 179 6.69 0.31 -1.64
C PHE A 179 6.29 0.86 -3.01
N LEU A 180 5.11 0.46 -3.48
CA LEU A 180 4.48 1.02 -4.67
C LEU A 180 3.30 1.88 -4.21
N GLY A 181 3.34 3.16 -4.53
CA GLY A 181 2.33 4.16 -4.19
C GLY A 181 1.00 3.93 -4.89
N SER A 182 0.00 4.72 -4.51
CA SER A 182 -1.36 4.50 -5.00
C SER A 182 -1.42 4.79 -6.50
N ASN A 183 -2.24 4.01 -7.24
CA ASN A 183 -2.36 4.13 -8.69
C ASN A 183 -1.04 4.00 -9.45
N MET A 184 0.00 3.40 -8.85
CA MET A 184 1.24 3.08 -9.55
C MET A 184 0.99 1.97 -10.57
N ILE A 185 1.52 2.09 -11.78
CA ILE A 185 1.37 1.07 -12.84
C ILE A 185 2.74 0.57 -13.26
N LEU A 186 2.98 -0.74 -13.16
CA LEU A 186 4.14 -1.40 -13.77
C LEU A 186 3.76 -2.02 -15.10
N ALA A 187 4.59 -1.83 -16.13
CA ALA A 187 4.41 -2.48 -17.42
C ALA A 187 4.75 -3.98 -17.33
N HIS A 188 4.21 -4.79 -18.25
CA HIS A 188 4.54 -6.21 -18.35
C HIS A 188 6.07 -6.43 -18.41
N ASN A 189 6.57 -7.49 -17.77
CA ASN A 189 8.01 -7.80 -17.64
C ASN A 189 8.86 -6.72 -16.92
N THR A 190 8.29 -5.97 -15.97
CA THR A 190 9.07 -5.00 -15.17
C THR A 190 9.69 -5.67 -13.94
N ALA A 191 10.96 -5.36 -13.67
CA ALA A 191 11.62 -5.70 -12.42
C ALA A 191 11.85 -4.43 -11.57
N VAL A 192 11.50 -4.49 -10.29
CA VAL A 192 11.73 -3.44 -9.29
C VAL A 192 12.76 -3.96 -8.29
N ALA A 193 13.84 -3.20 -8.09
CA ALA A 193 14.89 -3.57 -7.15
C ALA A 193 14.37 -3.57 -5.69
N PRO A 194 14.95 -4.39 -4.78
CA PRO A 194 14.59 -4.38 -3.37
C PRO A 194 14.67 -2.99 -2.74
N ASN A 195 13.83 -2.74 -1.73
CA ASN A 195 13.73 -1.48 -0.99
C ASN A 195 13.44 -0.25 -1.87
N SER A 196 12.83 -0.45 -3.04
CA SER A 196 12.44 0.65 -3.92
C SER A 196 11.18 1.35 -3.39
N VAL A 197 11.12 2.67 -3.59
CA VAL A 197 9.93 3.47 -3.29
C VAL A 197 9.50 4.17 -4.56
N LEU A 198 8.32 3.80 -5.07
CA LEU A 198 7.77 4.33 -6.31
C LEU A 198 6.47 5.07 -6.02
N TYR A 199 6.34 6.29 -6.55
CA TYR A 199 5.11 7.09 -6.46
C TYR A 199 4.66 7.48 -7.87
N ASN A 200 3.34 7.47 -8.10
CA ASN A 200 2.77 7.98 -9.35
C ASN A 200 2.64 9.52 -9.31
N ASN A 201 2.29 10.09 -8.14
CA ASN A 201 2.06 11.52 -7.98
C ASN A 201 3.14 12.16 -7.07
N PRO A 202 3.80 13.26 -7.48
CA PRO A 202 4.74 14.01 -6.64
C PRO A 202 4.17 14.47 -5.28
N LEU A 203 2.86 14.69 -5.18
CA LEU A 203 2.21 15.05 -3.92
C LEU A 203 2.18 13.87 -2.93
N GLU A 204 2.10 12.62 -3.39
CA GLU A 204 2.24 11.46 -2.50
C GLU A 204 3.68 11.31 -1.99
N ALA A 205 4.66 11.68 -2.82
CA ALA A 205 6.06 11.71 -2.42
C ALA A 205 6.34 12.85 -1.40
N SER A 206 5.62 13.96 -1.52
CA SER A 206 5.75 15.15 -0.65
C SER A 206 4.94 15.00 0.63
N GLN A 207 5.60 14.54 1.70
CA GLN A 207 5.02 14.50 3.06
C GLN A 207 4.84 15.89 3.71
N ASN A 208 5.20 16.97 3.01
CA ASN A 208 5.23 18.35 3.51
C ASN A 208 3.95 19.14 3.21
N ILE A 209 2.89 18.50 2.72
CA ILE A 209 1.57 19.13 2.67
C ILE A 209 1.03 19.03 4.08
N SER A 210 0.82 20.18 4.73
CA SER A 210 0.17 20.27 6.04
C SER A 210 -1.11 19.44 6.01
N ARG A 211 -1.09 18.30 6.71
CA ARG A 211 -2.30 17.51 6.92
C ARG A 211 -3.30 18.44 7.60
N ILE A 212 -4.50 18.57 7.03
CA ILE A 212 -5.55 19.41 7.60
C ILE A 212 -5.74 19.00 9.06
N SER A 213 -5.49 19.92 9.97
CA SER A 213 -5.72 19.75 11.40
C SER A 213 -7.19 19.38 11.61
N PRO A 214 -7.54 18.37 12.44
CA PRO A 214 -8.93 18.01 12.70
C PRO A 214 -9.81 19.17 13.20
N SER A 215 -9.20 20.25 13.70
CA SER A 215 -9.87 21.46 14.17
C SER A 215 -10.59 22.28 13.08
N LEU A 216 -10.32 22.03 11.79
CA LEU A 216 -10.98 22.75 10.68
C LEU A 216 -12.31 22.11 10.25
N ALA A 217 -12.65 20.91 10.72
CA ALA A 217 -13.91 20.25 10.38
C ALA A 217 -15.15 20.84 11.12
N ASN A 218 -14.94 21.65 12.16
CA ASN A 218 -16.02 22.17 13.02
C ASN A 218 -16.29 23.68 12.89
N LYS A 219 -15.81 24.35 11.85
CA LYS A 219 -16.13 25.77 11.59
C LYS A 219 -16.80 25.96 10.23
N SER A 220 -17.98 25.35 10.05
CA SER A 220 -18.95 25.80 9.04
C SER A 220 -20.13 26.44 9.76
N ASN A 221 -19.99 27.72 10.12
CA ASN A 221 -21.10 28.67 10.30
C ASN A 221 -20.54 30.07 10.55
N SER A 222 -20.15 30.75 9.47
CA SER A 222 -20.26 32.21 9.33
C SER A 222 -19.97 32.58 7.89
N GLN A 223 -20.95 33.20 7.24
CA GLN A 223 -20.83 33.80 5.91
C GLN A 223 -19.63 34.75 5.85
N GLY A 224 -18.74 34.53 4.88
CA GLY A 224 -17.60 35.39 4.61
C GLY A 224 -17.03 35.04 3.23
N SER A 225 -17.02 36.03 2.35
CA SER A 225 -16.58 36.03 0.95
C SER A 225 -15.47 35.03 0.60
N LEU A 226 -15.74 34.16 -0.38
CA LEU A 226 -14.73 33.38 -1.08
C LEU A 226 -13.81 34.35 -1.86
N GLN A 227 -12.63 34.61 -1.30
CA GLN A 227 -11.52 35.18 -2.06
C GLN A 227 -10.61 34.02 -2.45
N GLU A 228 -10.69 33.61 -3.72
CA GLU A 228 -9.77 32.66 -4.33
C GLU A 228 -8.33 33.19 -4.19
N SER A 229 -7.53 32.55 -3.34
CA SER A 229 -6.09 32.78 -3.28
C SER A 229 -5.38 31.57 -3.88
N ALA A 230 -5.19 31.63 -5.20
CA ALA A 230 -4.24 30.79 -5.90
C ALA A 230 -2.82 31.13 -5.41
N THR A 231 -2.35 30.43 -4.38
CA THR A 231 -0.98 30.57 -3.88
C THR A 231 -0.04 29.77 -4.78
N HIS A 232 0.58 30.48 -5.73
CA HIS A 232 1.78 30.06 -6.45
C HIS A 232 2.90 29.79 -5.44
N TYR A 233 3.21 28.52 -5.18
CA TYR A 233 4.41 28.14 -4.42
C TYR A 233 5.53 27.73 -5.38
N SER A 234 6.38 28.68 -5.74
CA SER A 234 7.69 28.38 -6.35
C SER A 234 8.67 28.01 -5.23
N ASN A 235 9.04 26.74 -5.12
CA ASN A 235 10.07 26.33 -4.18
C ASN A 235 11.46 26.53 -4.81
N LYS A 236 12.18 27.57 -4.36
CA LYS A 236 13.50 28.01 -4.86
C LYS A 236 14.68 27.14 -4.40
N ASN A 237 14.48 25.98 -3.77
CA ASN A 237 15.57 25.16 -3.19
C ASN A 237 15.55 23.66 -3.53
N LEU A 238 14.94 23.24 -4.64
CA LEU A 238 15.34 21.98 -5.29
C LEU A 238 16.25 22.33 -6.46
N SER A 239 17.54 21.99 -6.36
CA SER A 239 18.44 21.97 -7.51
C SER A 239 18.00 20.86 -8.47
N LEU A 240 17.05 21.20 -9.34
CA LEU A 240 16.79 20.50 -10.59
C LEU A 240 18.06 20.60 -11.45
N GLN A 241 18.87 19.54 -11.51
CA GLN A 241 19.70 19.34 -12.70
C GLN A 241 18.81 18.81 -13.82
N ILE A 242 18.12 19.75 -14.50
CA ILE A 242 17.65 19.52 -15.87
C ILE A 242 18.89 19.63 -16.74
N ASP A 243 19.43 18.49 -17.18
CA ASP A 243 20.47 18.52 -18.19
C ASP A 243 19.84 18.99 -19.51
N LYS A 244 20.07 20.27 -19.84
CA LYS A 244 19.45 21.01 -20.94
C LYS A 244 19.95 20.58 -22.33
N LYS A 245 20.40 19.34 -22.50
CA LYS A 245 20.93 18.84 -23.78
C LYS A 245 20.03 17.87 -24.55
N LEU A 246 18.78 17.64 -24.11
CA LEU A 246 17.84 16.78 -24.84
C LEU A 246 16.43 17.38 -24.92
N THR A 247 16.30 18.65 -25.32
CA THR A 247 15.01 19.19 -25.77
C THR A 247 14.87 19.03 -27.28
N GLY A 248 14.41 17.85 -27.68
CA GLY A 248 13.86 17.57 -29.00
C GLY A 248 12.60 16.72 -28.83
N GLY A 249 11.44 17.38 -28.65
CA GLY A 249 10.11 16.80 -28.87
C GLY A 249 9.49 15.95 -27.75
N GLY A 250 8.41 16.49 -27.16
CA GLY A 250 7.34 15.75 -26.47
C GLY A 250 7.57 15.50 -24.98
N ASP A 251 6.68 16.04 -24.15
CA ASP A 251 6.66 15.89 -22.69
C ASP A 251 6.86 14.44 -22.25
N ARG A 252 7.99 14.17 -21.58
CA ARG A 252 8.27 12.92 -20.89
C ARG A 252 8.98 13.25 -19.58
N VAL A 253 8.24 13.18 -18.49
CA VAL A 253 8.86 13.20 -17.16
C VAL A 253 9.04 11.76 -16.70
N LYS A 254 10.29 11.30 -16.67
CA LYS A 254 10.69 10.04 -16.03
C LYS A 254 11.19 10.35 -14.63
N TYR A 255 10.62 9.72 -13.62
CA TYR A 255 11.18 9.73 -12.27
C TYR A 255 11.79 8.37 -11.97
N LEU A 256 13.12 8.31 -11.93
CA LEU A 256 13.91 7.24 -11.32
C LEU A 256 14.73 7.91 -10.22
N TYR A 257 14.67 7.38 -9.01
CA TYR A 257 15.54 7.82 -7.92
C TYR A 257 16.77 6.91 -7.83
N PRO A 258 17.94 7.45 -7.43
CA PRO A 258 19.19 6.69 -7.39
C PRO A 258 19.16 5.65 -6.27
N CYS A 259 19.49 4.40 -6.61
CA CYS A 259 20.01 3.45 -5.65
C CYS A 259 21.50 3.79 -5.44
N ASN A 260 21.96 3.85 -4.19
CA ASN A 260 23.38 4.00 -3.85
C ASN A 260 24.14 2.71 -4.19
N SER A 261 24.36 2.46 -5.49
CA SER A 261 25.39 1.60 -6.06
C SER A 261 25.16 1.46 -7.57
N GLY A 262 25.86 2.29 -8.37
CA GLY A 262 26.10 2.04 -9.79
C GLY A 262 24.90 2.18 -10.75
N PHE A 263 25.04 3.06 -11.74
CA PHE A 263 24.04 3.27 -12.78
C PHE A 263 23.76 1.97 -13.58
N SER A 264 22.49 1.60 -13.70
CA SER A 264 21.98 0.71 -14.77
C SER A 264 20.72 1.33 -15.35
N PHE A 265 20.82 1.86 -16.57
CA PHE A 265 19.70 2.49 -17.28
C PHE A 265 18.87 1.41 -18.00
N PHE A 266 17.63 1.17 -17.58
CA PHE A 266 16.66 0.42 -18.38
C PHE A 266 15.68 1.36 -19.10
N ARG A 267 15.65 1.27 -20.43
CA ARG A 267 14.86 2.13 -21.30
C ARG A 267 13.52 1.44 -21.63
N PHE A 268 12.49 1.65 -20.82
CA PHE A 268 11.12 1.29 -21.23
C PHE A 268 10.46 2.42 -22.05
N GLN A 269 9.93 2.07 -23.21
CA GLN A 269 9.01 2.87 -24.03
C GLN A 269 7.59 2.39 -23.72
N ALA A 270 6.78 3.21 -23.07
CA ALA A 270 5.33 3.05 -23.09
C ALA A 270 4.78 3.99 -24.18
N LYS A 271 4.19 3.43 -25.25
CA LYS A 271 3.35 4.17 -26.19
C LYS A 271 1.95 4.25 -25.57
N SER A 272 1.54 5.43 -25.13
CA SER A 272 0.15 5.69 -24.78
C SER A 272 -0.68 5.77 -26.07
N PHE A 273 -1.66 4.87 -26.22
CA PHE A 273 -2.77 5.03 -27.15
C PHE A 273 -3.95 5.57 -26.36
N TYR A 274 -4.42 6.77 -26.71
CA TYR A 274 -5.77 7.23 -26.40
C TYR A 274 -6.34 7.85 -27.68
N PRO A 275 -7.49 7.37 -28.20
CA PRO A 275 -8.23 8.09 -29.22
C PRO A 275 -9.35 8.88 -28.55
N PHE A 276 -9.33 10.20 -28.60
CA PHE A 276 -10.57 10.99 -28.63
C PHE A 276 -10.33 12.33 -29.34
N SER A 277 -11.15 12.53 -30.36
CA SER A 277 -11.20 13.64 -31.30
C SER A 277 -11.59 14.98 -30.65
N LYS A 278 -11.01 16.09 -31.11
CA LYS A 278 -11.74 17.16 -31.84
C LYS A 278 -10.80 18.25 -32.34
N HIS A 279 -11.00 18.57 -33.61
CA HIS A 279 -10.55 19.73 -34.40
C HIS A 279 -9.98 20.94 -33.66
N ILE A 280 -8.73 21.29 -34.01
CA ILE A 280 -8.32 22.69 -34.24
C ILE A 280 -7.41 22.69 -35.48
N THR A 281 -7.87 23.39 -36.52
CA THR A 281 -7.14 23.73 -37.74
C THR A 281 -6.17 24.89 -37.46
N SER A 282 -4.89 24.76 -37.79
CA SER A 282 -4.18 25.74 -38.63
C SER A 282 -2.76 25.26 -38.98
N SER A 283 -2.50 25.31 -40.29
CA SER A 283 -1.24 25.54 -41.00
C SER A 283 0.03 25.85 -40.18
N TYR A 284 1.14 25.14 -40.41
CA TYR A 284 2.29 25.61 -41.22
C TYR A 284 3.34 24.47 -41.39
N PRO A 285 4.14 24.45 -42.48
CA PRO A 285 4.88 23.29 -42.96
C PRO A 285 6.36 23.30 -42.52
N VAL A 286 6.96 22.16 -42.18
CA VAL A 286 8.43 22.04 -42.17
C VAL A 286 8.91 20.67 -42.66
N LYS A 287 9.54 20.75 -43.83
CA LYS A 287 10.52 19.91 -44.54
C LYS A 287 11.02 18.63 -43.87
N ILE A 288 10.86 17.55 -44.64
CA ILE A 288 11.64 16.30 -44.57
C ILE A 288 13.05 16.57 -45.11
N ALA A 289 14.07 16.16 -44.37
CA ALA A 289 15.39 15.86 -44.90
C ALA A 289 15.72 14.41 -44.52
N ILE A 290 16.33 13.73 -45.48
CA ILE A 290 16.48 12.27 -45.67
C ILE A 290 17.21 11.59 -44.52
#